data_AF-A0A9E7B1J8-F1
#
_entry.id   AF-A0A9E7B1J8-F1
#
_cell.length_a   1.000
_cell.length_b   1.000
_cell.length_c   1.000
_cell.angle_alpha   90.00
_cell.angle_beta   90.00
_cell.angle_gamma   90.00
#
_symmetry.space_group_name_H-M   'P 1'
#
loop_
_entity.id
_entity.type
_entity.pdbx_description
1 polymer ?
#
loop_
_entity_poly.entity_id
_entity_poly.type
_entity_poly.pdbx_seq_one_letter_code
_entity_poly.pdbx_strand_id
1 'polypeptide(L)'
;TLDEKGQPSIVQRTMIRPPASLLGPVSGAVRQTNIRASRLADKYTETIDNESAYEVLQARADKAAKAAAEKAEEEKKTIRKTKAAHSPTRRSNRQSVGEAAVKSLVRAISSSAGRTIANALVRGILGALKR
;
A
#
# COMPACT_ATOMS: atom_id res chain seq x y z
N THR A 1 -25.63 72.21 -6.27
CA THR A 1 -26.44 73.41 -6.58
C THR A 1 -25.68 74.24 -7.59
N LEU A 2 -26.30 75.16 -8.33
CA LEU A 2 -25.53 76.02 -9.25
C LEU A 2 -24.93 77.19 -8.46
N ASP A 3 -23.73 77.65 -8.83
CA ASP A 3 -23.13 78.87 -8.28
C ASP A 3 -23.73 80.14 -8.92
N GLU A 4 -23.26 81.31 -8.48
CA GLU A 4 -23.74 82.62 -8.97
C GLU A 4 -23.55 82.84 -10.47
N LYS A 5 -22.70 82.04 -11.12
CA LYS A 5 -22.46 82.06 -12.58
C LYS A 5 -23.22 80.95 -13.31
N GLY A 6 -24.08 80.22 -12.60
CA GLY A 6 -24.85 79.11 -13.17
C GLY A 6 -24.04 77.83 -13.37
N GLN A 7 -22.84 77.72 -12.78
CA GLN A 7 -22.02 76.51 -12.91
C GLN A 7 -22.42 75.47 -11.86
N PRO A 8 -22.58 74.18 -12.24
CA PRO A 8 -22.94 73.14 -11.28
C PRO A 8 -21.80 72.93 -10.26
N SER A 9 -22.12 73.09 -8.97
CA SER A 9 -21.20 72.83 -7.86
C SER A 9 -20.97 71.33 -7.67
N ILE A 10 -19.81 70.98 -7.09
CA ILE A 10 -19.52 69.61 -6.65
C ILE A 10 -20.61 69.14 -5.67
N VAL A 11 -20.98 67.85 -5.76
CA VAL A 11 -21.94 67.21 -4.86
C VAL A 11 -21.33 66.96 -3.48
N GLN A 12 -22.15 67.01 -2.44
CA GLN A 12 -21.69 66.77 -1.07
C GLN A 12 -21.24 65.31 -0.88
N ARG A 13 -20.09 65.11 -0.21
CA ARG A 13 -19.59 63.78 0.14
C ARG A 13 -20.41 63.23 1.31
N THR A 14 -20.98 62.04 1.13
CA THR A 14 -21.72 61.35 2.19
C THR A 14 -20.98 60.06 2.56
N MET A 15 -20.92 59.74 3.85
CA MET A 15 -20.36 58.47 4.33
C MET A 15 -21.41 57.36 4.22
N ILE A 16 -21.04 56.22 3.66
CA ILE A 16 -21.89 55.02 3.58
C ILE A 16 -21.54 54.11 4.76
N ARG A 17 -22.54 53.71 5.54
CA ARG A 17 -22.38 52.67 6.57
C ARG A 17 -22.69 51.30 5.95
N PRO A 18 -21.70 50.45 5.65
CA PRO A 18 -21.96 49.10 5.17
C PRO A 18 -22.64 48.25 6.25
N PRO A 19 -23.40 47.22 5.86
CA PRO A 19 -23.97 46.27 6.82
C PRO A 19 -22.85 45.58 7.62
N ALA A 20 -23.12 45.24 8.87
CA ALA A 20 -22.19 44.48 9.68
C ALA A 20 -22.07 43.06 9.09
N SER A 21 -20.91 42.72 8.55
CA SER A 21 -20.56 41.37 8.14
C SER A 21 -19.67 40.71 9.19
N LEU A 22 -19.91 39.42 9.47
CA LEU A 22 -18.99 38.63 10.27
C LEU A 22 -17.84 38.16 9.37
N LEU A 23 -16.77 38.95 9.29
CA LEU A 23 -15.53 38.52 8.66
C LEU A 23 -14.68 37.78 9.70
N GLY A 24 -14.78 36.46 9.71
CA GLY A 24 -13.97 35.63 10.60
C GLY A 24 -14.40 34.16 10.62
N PRO A 25 -13.64 33.30 11.31
CA PRO A 25 -14.01 31.90 11.49
C PRO A 25 -15.37 31.79 12.19
N VAL A 26 -16.24 30.93 11.66
CA VAL A 26 -17.53 30.63 12.29
C VAL A 26 -17.30 29.88 13.60
N SER A 27 -18.11 30.14 14.62
CA SER A 27 -18.05 29.36 15.86
C SER A 27 -18.45 27.90 15.61
N GLY A 28 -17.91 26.96 16.40
CA GLY A 28 -18.24 25.55 16.30
C GLY A 28 -19.73 25.26 16.46
N ALA A 29 -20.41 26.01 17.34
CA ALA A 29 -21.85 25.87 17.59
C ALA A 29 -22.70 26.25 16.35
N VAL A 30 -22.38 27.40 15.72
CA VAL A 30 -23.08 27.84 14.50
C VAL A 30 -22.81 26.88 13.35
N ARG A 31 -21.57 26.39 13.22
CA ARG A 31 -21.21 25.37 12.22
C ARG A 31 -22.04 24.10 12.38
N GLN A 32 -22.15 23.56 13.60
CA GLN A 32 -22.92 22.34 13.86
C GLN A 32 -24.41 22.54 13.58
N THR A 33 -24.97 23.70 13.92
CA THR A 33 -26.37 24.04 13.62
C THR A 33 -26.63 24.01 12.12
N ASN A 34 -25.75 24.64 11.34
CA ASN A 34 -25.87 24.66 9.87
C ASN A 34 -25.71 23.27 9.25
N ILE A 35 -24.78 22.44 9.75
CA ILE A 35 -24.59 21.07 9.27
C ILE A 35 -25.86 20.24 9.50
N ARG A 36 -26.45 20.32 10.70
CA ARG A 36 -27.69 19.59 11.04
C ARG A 36 -28.91 20.05 10.24
N ALA A 37 -28.96 21.33 9.88
CA ALA A 37 -30.04 21.87 9.04
C ALA A 37 -29.90 21.48 7.56
N SER A 38 -28.76 20.91 7.15
CA SER A 38 -28.53 20.50 5.76
C SER A 38 -29.40 19.31 5.38
N ARG A 39 -30.01 19.38 4.19
CA ARG A 39 -30.72 18.23 3.58
C ARG A 39 -29.84 17.01 3.33
N LEU A 40 -28.52 17.22 3.32
CA LEU A 40 -27.54 16.17 3.10
C LEU A 40 -26.95 15.62 4.40
N ALA A 41 -27.40 16.11 5.56
CA ALA A 41 -26.93 15.67 6.87
C ALA A 41 -27.01 14.14 6.99
N ASP A 42 -28.15 13.56 6.62
CA ASP A 42 -28.37 12.11 6.73
C ASP A 42 -27.36 11.28 5.93
N LYS A 43 -26.84 11.81 4.82
CA LYS A 43 -25.90 11.09 3.94
C LYS A 43 -24.43 11.29 4.30
N TYR A 44 -24.06 12.47 4.80
CA TYR A 44 -22.65 12.85 4.98
C TYR A 44 -22.26 13.17 6.43
N THR A 45 -23.12 12.90 7.41
CA THR A 45 -22.75 13.08 8.82
C THR A 45 -21.72 12.04 9.28
N GLU A 46 -21.84 10.81 8.80
CA GLU A 46 -20.96 9.72 9.20
C GLU A 46 -19.64 9.77 8.43
N THR A 47 -18.54 9.83 9.17
CA THR A 47 -17.19 9.70 8.62
C THR A 47 -16.87 8.22 8.42
N ILE A 48 -16.71 7.80 7.18
CA ILE A 48 -16.31 6.44 6.83
C ILE A 48 -14.81 6.45 6.52
N ASP A 49 -14.04 5.73 7.33
CA ASP A 49 -12.63 5.47 7.07
C ASP A 49 -12.49 4.10 6.40
N ASN A 50 -12.05 4.08 5.14
CA ASN A 50 -11.95 2.86 4.36
C ASN A 50 -10.50 2.36 4.35
N GLU A 51 -10.32 1.04 4.49
CA GLU A 51 -8.99 0.43 4.35
C GLU A 51 -8.37 0.78 2.99
N SER A 52 -7.19 1.39 3.02
CA SER A 52 -6.51 1.79 1.79
C SER A 52 -5.94 0.56 1.07
N ALA A 53 -5.87 0.62 -0.27
CA ALA A 53 -5.25 -0.45 -1.04
C ALA A 53 -3.80 -0.72 -0.60
N TYR A 54 -3.09 0.32 -0.15
CA TYR A 54 -1.76 0.23 0.41
C TYR A 54 -1.72 -0.63 1.68
N GLU A 55 -2.62 -0.38 2.64
CA GLU A 55 -2.71 -1.16 3.88
C GLU A 55 -3.03 -2.64 3.60
N VAL A 56 -3.96 -2.90 2.67
CA VAL A 56 -4.32 -4.27 2.28
C VAL A 56 -3.13 -4.99 1.65
N LEU A 57 -2.38 -4.31 0.76
CA LEU A 57 -1.21 -4.88 0.11
C LEU A 57 -0.05 -5.11 1.09
N GLN A 58 0.17 -4.17 2.01
CA GLN A 58 1.19 -4.31 3.05
C GLN A 58 0.88 -5.48 3.97
N ALA A 59 -0.37 -5.60 4.45
CA ALA A 59 -0.80 -6.71 5.27
C ALA A 59 -0.64 -8.07 4.56
N ARG A 60 -0.88 -8.12 3.24
CA ARG A 60 -0.64 -9.33 2.43
C ARG A 60 0.84 -9.65 2.31
N ALA A 61 1.69 -8.65 2.07
CA ALA A 61 3.14 -8.82 1.99
C ALA A 61 3.71 -9.32 3.33
N ASP A 62 3.28 -8.75 4.45
CA ASP A 62 3.70 -9.15 5.79
C ASP A 62 3.28 -10.58 6.12
N LYS A 63 2.04 -10.97 5.76
CA LYS A 63 1.56 -12.35 5.90
C LYS A 63 2.39 -13.32 5.06
N ALA A 64 2.72 -12.97 3.82
CA ALA A 64 3.54 -13.80 2.95
C ALA A 64 4.98 -13.95 3.48
N ALA A 65 5.57 -12.86 3.99
CA ALA A 65 6.90 -12.86 4.58
C ALA A 65 6.98 -13.75 5.83
N LYS A 66 5.98 -13.66 6.72
CA LYS A 66 5.88 -14.51 7.91
C LYS A 66 5.74 -16.00 7.54
N ALA A 67 4.84 -16.33 6.62
CA ALA A 67 4.67 -17.71 6.16
C ALA A 67 5.93 -18.27 5.49
N ALA A 68 6.69 -17.45 4.76
CA ALA A 68 7.96 -17.85 4.18
C ALA A 68 9.05 -18.10 5.25
N ALA A 69 9.09 -17.26 6.28
CA ALA A 69 10.02 -17.43 7.40
C ALA A 69 9.74 -18.72 8.19
N GLU A 70 8.48 -19.02 8.47
CA GLU A 70 8.05 -20.24 9.18
C GLU A 70 8.43 -21.51 8.39
N LYS A 71 8.15 -21.53 7.08
CA LYS A 71 8.54 -22.65 6.20
C LYS A 71 10.05 -22.85 6.14
N ALA A 72 10.83 -21.76 6.07
CA ALA A 72 12.28 -21.82 6.06
C ALA A 72 12.84 -22.35 7.40
N GLU A 73 12.20 -22.07 8.53
CA GLU A 73 12.58 -22.66 9.82
C GLU A 73 12.26 -24.15 9.92
N GLU A 74 11.11 -24.58 9.41
CA GLU A 74 10.73 -26.00 9.35
C GLU A 74 11.67 -26.80 8.44
N GLU A 75 12.02 -26.27 7.27
CA GLU A 75 13.01 -26.85 6.37
C GLU A 75 14.40 -26.93 7.04
N LYS A 76 14.83 -25.89 7.75
CA LYS A 76 16.10 -25.93 8.50
C LYS A 76 16.08 -26.99 9.61
N LYS A 77 14.96 -27.16 10.31
CA LYS A 77 14.81 -28.18 11.36
C LYS A 77 14.83 -29.60 10.77
N THR A 78 14.18 -29.83 9.63
CA THR A 78 14.18 -31.14 8.95
C THR A 78 15.57 -31.46 8.38
N ILE A 79 16.25 -30.51 7.74
CA ILE A 79 17.61 -30.69 7.23
C ILE A 79 18.62 -30.95 8.36
N ARG A 80 18.48 -30.29 9.52
CA ARG A 80 19.33 -30.57 10.69
C ARG A 80 19.11 -31.97 11.25
N LYS A 81 17.86 -32.45 11.30
CA LYS A 81 17.54 -33.82 11.74
C LYS A 81 18.08 -34.88 10.78
N THR A 82 17.98 -34.67 9.46
CA THR A 82 18.50 -35.61 8.46
C THR A 82 20.03 -35.62 8.39
N LYS A 83 20.69 -34.48 8.57
CA LYS A 83 22.17 -34.40 8.64
C LYS A 83 22.74 -35.01 9.92
N ALA A 84 22.05 -34.89 11.06
CA ALA A 84 22.49 -35.52 12.31
C ALA A 84 22.39 -37.06 12.28
N ALA A 85 21.50 -37.61 11.43
CA ALA A 85 21.34 -39.05 11.25
C ALA A 85 22.36 -39.67 10.25
N HIS A 86 23.11 -38.86 9.50
CA HIS A 86 24.04 -39.35 8.48
C HIS A 86 25.50 -39.21 8.94
N SER A 87 26.00 -40.23 9.63
CA SER A 87 27.43 -40.41 9.91
C SER A 87 28.17 -40.83 8.62
N PRO A 88 29.33 -40.22 8.26
CA PRO A 88 29.98 -40.49 6.99
C PRO A 88 30.70 -41.84 7.04
N THR A 89 30.01 -42.90 6.60
CA THR A 89 30.65 -44.19 6.33
C THR A 89 31.41 -44.10 4.99
N ARG A 90 32.74 -44.22 5.10
CA ARG A 90 33.77 -44.58 4.10
C ARG A 90 33.41 -44.38 2.62
N ARG A 91 34.02 -43.37 1.98
CA ARG A 91 33.93 -43.06 0.54
C ARG A 91 34.32 -44.28 -0.33
N SER A 92 33.34 -44.84 -1.02
CA SER A 92 33.53 -45.71 -2.19
C SER A 92 33.56 -44.84 -3.45
N ASN A 93 34.50 -45.09 -4.36
CA ASN A 93 34.64 -44.37 -5.64
C ASN A 93 33.65 -44.84 -6.73
N ARG A 94 32.74 -45.78 -6.41
CA ARG A 94 31.70 -46.23 -7.34
C ARG A 94 30.40 -45.49 -7.08
N GLN A 95 30.02 -44.62 -8.00
CA GLN A 95 28.72 -43.93 -7.97
C GLN A 95 27.61 -44.97 -8.10
N SER A 96 26.68 -44.98 -7.15
CA SER A 96 25.47 -45.80 -7.28
C SER A 96 24.55 -45.18 -8.34
N VAL A 97 23.68 -45.99 -8.95
CA VAL A 97 22.74 -45.55 -9.99
C VAL A 97 21.84 -44.41 -9.49
N GLY A 98 21.44 -44.45 -8.22
CA GLY A 98 20.68 -43.37 -7.58
C GLY A 98 21.49 -42.09 -7.40
N GLU A 99 22.78 -42.20 -7.06
CA GLU A 99 23.68 -41.06 -6.89
C GLU A 99 23.97 -40.36 -8.23
N ALA A 100 24.10 -41.13 -9.31
CA ALA A 100 24.25 -40.60 -10.67
C ALA A 100 22.99 -39.84 -11.14
N ALA A 101 21.81 -40.36 -10.83
CA ALA A 101 20.53 -39.71 -11.16
C ALA A 101 20.30 -38.41 -10.37
N VAL A 102 20.63 -38.38 -9.08
CA VAL A 102 20.56 -37.14 -8.29
C VAL A 102 21.57 -36.12 -8.80
N LYS A 103 22.79 -36.54 -9.13
CA LYS A 103 23.84 -35.64 -9.64
C LYS A 103 23.51 -35.06 -11.01
N SER A 104 22.87 -35.82 -11.90
CA SER A 104 22.42 -35.32 -13.20
C SER A 104 21.28 -34.32 -13.07
N LEU A 105 20.33 -34.55 -12.14
CA LEU A 105 19.25 -33.62 -11.84
C LEU A 105 19.78 -32.28 -11.29
N VAL A 106 20.73 -32.33 -10.35
CA VAL A 106 21.41 -31.12 -9.82
C VAL A 106 22.14 -30.38 -10.93
N ARG A 107 22.83 -31.10 -11.83
CA ARG A 107 23.55 -30.49 -12.94
C ARG A 107 22.60 -29.83 -13.95
N ALA A 108 21.44 -30.43 -14.22
CA ALA A 108 20.41 -29.85 -15.07
C ALA A 108 19.86 -28.53 -14.52
N ILE A 109 19.56 -28.47 -13.22
CA ILE A 109 19.08 -27.26 -12.54
C ILE A 109 20.16 -26.16 -12.53
N SER A 110 21.43 -26.53 -12.44
CA SER A 110 22.56 -25.57 -12.43
C SER A 110 22.91 -24.97 -13.80
N SER A 111 22.48 -25.63 -14.89
CA SER A 111 22.72 -25.16 -16.26
C SER A 111 21.86 -23.92 -16.59
N SER A 112 22.28 -23.13 -17.58
CA SER A 112 21.56 -21.94 -18.02
C SER A 112 20.12 -22.23 -18.46
N ALA A 113 19.85 -23.42 -19.01
CA ALA A 113 18.52 -23.89 -19.37
C ALA A 113 17.63 -24.16 -18.14
N GLY A 114 18.22 -24.56 -17.00
CA GLY A 114 17.50 -24.73 -15.75
C GLY A 114 17.05 -23.40 -15.14
N ARG A 115 17.90 -22.37 -15.23
CA ARG A 115 17.58 -21.01 -14.73
C ARG A 115 16.46 -20.34 -15.50
N THR A 116 16.38 -20.53 -16.81
CA THR A 116 15.30 -19.93 -17.63
C THR A 116 13.95 -20.56 -17.32
N ILE A 117 13.90 -21.89 -17.14
CA ILE A 117 12.69 -22.60 -16.72
C ILE A 117 12.29 -22.19 -15.30
N ALA A 118 13.25 -22.11 -14.37
CA ALA A 118 12.99 -21.65 -13.00
C ALA A 118 12.45 -20.21 -12.98
N ASN A 119 13.07 -19.29 -13.71
CA ASN A 119 12.63 -17.90 -13.80
C ASN A 119 11.28 -17.74 -14.53
N ALA A 120 10.98 -18.60 -15.50
CA ALA A 120 9.68 -18.64 -16.18
C ALA A 120 8.56 -19.12 -15.24
N LEU A 121 8.82 -20.14 -14.42
CA LEU A 121 7.88 -20.63 -13.41
C LEU A 121 7.66 -19.59 -12.30
N VAL A 122 8.73 -18.99 -11.80
CA VAL A 122 8.64 -17.90 -10.82
C VAL A 122 7.88 -16.72 -11.41
N ARG A 123 8.15 -16.30 -12.66
CA ARG A 123 7.42 -15.19 -13.30
C ARG A 123 5.98 -15.55 -13.67
N GLY A 124 5.66 -16.82 -13.95
CA GLY A 124 4.31 -17.29 -14.20
C GLY A 124 3.45 -17.27 -12.93
N ILE A 125 4.00 -17.77 -11.82
CA ILE A 125 3.31 -17.82 -10.52
C ILE A 125 3.25 -16.42 -9.89
N LEU A 126 4.34 -15.65 -9.93
CA LEU A 126 4.42 -14.31 -9.32
C LEU A 126 3.83 -13.21 -10.23
N GLY A 127 3.80 -13.41 -11.55
CA GLY A 127 3.23 -12.47 -12.52
C GLY A 127 1.70 -12.49 -12.56
N ALA A 128 1.07 -13.61 -12.19
CA ALA A 128 -0.38 -13.70 -11.99
C ALA A 128 -0.87 -12.90 -10.77
N LEU A 129 0.03 -12.57 -9.84
CA LEU A 129 -0.24 -11.76 -8.63
C LEU A 129 -0.07 -10.25 -8.83
N LYS A 130 0.44 -9.80 -9.99
CA LYS A 130 0.72 -8.38 -10.31
C LYS A 130 -0.23 -7.79 -11.38
N ARG A 131 -1.41 -8.38 -11.57
CA ARG A 131 -2.51 -7.81 -12.36
C ARG A 131 -3.70 -7.52 -11.47
#